data_AF-A0A5B9QAI2-F1
#
_entry.id   AF-A0A5B9QAI2-F1
#
_cell.length_a   1.000
_cell.length_b   1.000
_cell.length_c   1.000
_cell.angle_alpha   90.00
_cell.angle_beta   90.00
_cell.angle_gamma   90.00
#
_symmetry.space_group_name_H-M   'P 1'
#
loop_
_entity.id
_entity.type
_entity.pdbx_description
1 polymer ?
#
loop_
_entity_poly.entity_id
_entity_poly.type
_entity_poly.pdbx_seq_one_letter_code
_entity_poly.pdbx_strand_id
1 'polypeptide(L)' 'MELDGQRHPVKPGDAILIQPGCRHRAIGRLKVLNVPVPAFDPEDEWFD' A
#
# COMPACT_ATOMS: atom_id res chain seq x y z
N MET A 1 3.02 -4.87 -6.36
CA MET A 1 3.11 -3.77 -5.38
C MET A 1 4.56 -3.35 -5.28
N GLU A 2 4.83 -2.06 -5.11
CA GLU A 2 6.16 -1.58 -4.77
C GLU A 2 6.14 -1.16 -3.30
N LEU A 3 7.10 -1.67 -2.52
CA LEU A 3 7.27 -1.43 -1.09
C LEU A 3 8.74 -1.08 -0.86
N ASP A 4 9.02 0.10 -0.32
CA ASP A 4 10.37 0.64 -0.08
C ASP A 4 11.29 0.52 -1.30
N GLY A 5 10.74 0.80 -2.49
CA GLY A 5 11.45 0.72 -3.77
C GLY A 5 11.63 -0.71 -4.33
N GLN A 6 11.26 -1.75 -3.59
CA GLN A 6 11.30 -3.14 -4.05
C GLN A 6 9.96 -3.56 -4.66
N ARG A 7 10.02 -4.24 -5.81
CA ARG A 7 8.84 -4.77 -6.47
C ARG A 7 8.52 -6.18 -5.97
N HIS A 8 7.28 -6.33 -5.50
CA HIS A 8 6.70 -7.60 -5.09
C HIS A 8 5.57 -7.98 -6.05
N PRO A 9 5.61 -9.17 -6.68
CA PRO A 9 4.49 -9.66 -7.45
C PRO A 9 3.29 -9.89 -6.52
N VAL A 10 2.08 -9.59 -7.01
CA VAL A 10 0.84 -9.80 -6.28
C VAL A 10 -0.20 -10.45 -7.17
N LYS A 11 -1.08 -11.25 -6.58
CA LYS A 11 -2.23 -11.90 -7.24
C LYS A 11 -3.51 -11.70 -6.41
N PRO A 12 -4.70 -11.93 -6.99
CA PRO A 12 -5.95 -11.87 -6.23
C PRO A 12 -5.91 -12.74 -4.98
N GLY A 13 -6.34 -12.18 -3.85
CA GLY A 13 -6.37 -12.86 -2.55
C GLY A 13 -5.10 -12.68 -1.70
N ASP A 14 -4.01 -12.13 -2.25
CA ASP A 14 -2.85 -11.77 -1.44
C ASP A 14 -3.20 -10.65 -0.45
N ALA A 15 -2.65 -10.74 0.76
CA ALA A 15 -2.75 -9.70 1.77
C ALA A 15 -1.36 -9.11 2.04
N ILE A 16 -1.29 -7.78 2.15
CA ILE A 16 -0.05 -7.06 2.41
C ILE A 16 -0.31 -6.15 3.61
N LEU A 17 0.53 -6.29 4.64
CA LEU A 17 0.60 -5.33 5.73
C LEU A 17 1.63 -4.26 5.37
N ILE A 18 1.17 -3.02 5.26
CA ILE A 18 2.02 -1.85 5.02
C ILE A 18 2.21 -1.16 6.37
N GLN A 19 3.43 -1.15 6.89
CA GLN A 19 3.74 -0.53 8.19
C GLN A 19 3.92 0.98 8.06
N PRO A 20 3.73 1.77 9.14
CA PRO A 20 4.00 3.21 9.13
C PRO A 20 5.41 3.51 8.62
N GLY A 21 5.53 4.50 7.73
CA GLY A 21 6.79 4.89 7.10
C GLY A 21 7.21 4.07 5.89
N CYS A 22 6.53 2.96 5.57
CA CYS A 22 6.79 2.19 4.35
C CYS A 22 6.34 2.98 3.12
N ARG A 23 7.27 3.31 2.23
CA ARG A 23 6.94 3.94 0.94
C ARG A 23 6.30 2.91 0.06
N HIS A 24 5.09 3.16 -0.41
CA HIS A 24 4.35 2.15 -1.15
C HIS A 24 3.57 2.75 -2.30
N ARG A 25 3.45 1.98 -3.39
CA ARG A 25 2.51 2.27 -4.47
C ARG A 25 1.99 1.02 -5.14
N ALA A 26 0.74 1.10 -5.58
CA ALA A 26 0.13 0.13 -6.47
C ALA A 26 0.60 0.37 -7.91
N ILE A 27 1.14 -0.67 -8.57
CA ILE A 27 1.57 -0.61 -9.97
C ILE A 27 0.71 -1.58 -10.76
N GLY A 28 0.03 -1.07 -11.80
CA GLY A 28 -0.90 -1.83 -12.64
C GLY A 28 -2.37 -1.59 -12.29
N ARG A 29 -3.26 -2.45 -12.81
CA ARG A 29 -4.70 -2.38 -12.52
C ARG A 29 -5.06 -3.36 -11.41
N LEU A 30 -5.30 -2.83 -10.22
CA LEU A 30 -5.69 -3.61 -9.04
C LEU A 30 -7.09 -3.18 -8.58
N LYS A 31 -7.90 -4.16 -8.17
CA LYS A 31 -9.07 -3.91 -7.32
C LYS A 31 -8.70 -4.36 -5.92
N VAL A 32 -8.71 -3.44 -4.96
CA VAL A 32 -8.22 -3.68 -3.61
C VAL A 32 -9.30 -3.42 -2.57
N LEU A 33 -9.15 -4.06 -1.42
CA LEU A 33 -9.77 -3.65 -0.18
C LEU A 33 -8.69 -2.95 0.66
N ASN A 34 -8.78 -1.63 0.82
CA ASN A 34 -7.86 -0.85 1.65
C ASN A 34 -8.43 -0.75 3.08
N VAL A 35 -7.68 -1.19 4.08
CA VAL A 35 -8.11 -1.22 5.49
C VAL A 35 -7.05 -0.49 6.33
N PRO A 36 -7.12 0.84 6.43
CA PRO A 36 -6.23 1.62 7.29
C PRO A 36 -6.53 1.35 8.77
N VAL A 37 -5.48 1.31 9.59
CA VAL A 37 -5.57 1.20 11.05
C VAL A 37 -4.52 2.12 11.68
N PRO A 38 -4.90 3.17 12.43
CA PRO A 38 -6.26 3.62 12.78
C PRO A 38 -7.07 4.14 11.57
N ALA A 39 -8.27 4.67 11.81
CA ALA A 39 -9.13 5.19 10.74
C ALA A 39 -8.37 6.18 9.84
N PHE A 40 -8.73 6.18 8.55
CA PHE A 40 -8.09 7.02 7.53
C PHE A 40 -8.10 8.51 7.91
N ASP A 41 -6.96 9.16 7.72
CA ASP A 41 -6.76 10.60 7.82
C ASP A 41 -6.17 11.11 6.50
N PRO A 42 -6.85 12.01 5.76
CA PRO A 42 -6.32 12.57 4.52
C PRO A 42 -5.08 13.46 4.71
N GLU A 43 -4.79 13.93 5.94
CA GLU A 43 -3.58 14.71 6.23
C GLU A 43 -2.33 13.81 6.43
N ASP A 44 -2.49 12.49 6.57
CA ASP A 44 -1.40 11.53 6.76
C ASP A 44 -0.90 10.90 5.45
N GLU A 45 -0.82 11.71 4.38
CA GLU A 45 -0.27 11.29 3.08
C GLU A 45 0.98 12.13 2.73
N TRP A 46 2.12 11.44 2.55
CA TRP A 46 3.43 12.07 2.38
C TRP A 46 4.07 11.66 1.05
N PHE A 47 4.83 12.57 0.43
CA PHE A 47 5.50 12.37 -0.86
C PHE A 47 6.97 12.78 -0.79
N ASP A 48 7.81 12.15 -1.62
CA ASP A 48 9.21 12.48 -1.86
C ASP A 48 9.55 12.55 -3.36
#